data_AF-A0A6B2LGZ6-F1
#
_entry.id   AF-A0A6B2LGZ6-F1
#
_cell.length_a   1.000
_cell.length_b   1.000
_cell.length_c   1.000
_cell.angle_alpha   90.00
_cell.angle_beta   90.00
_cell.angle_gamma   90.00
#
_symmetry.space_group_name_H-M   'P 1'
#
loop_
_entity.id
_entity.type
_entity.pdbx_description
1 polymer ?
#
loop_
_entity_poly.entity_id
_entity_poly.type
_entity_poly.pdbx_seq_one_letter_code
_entity_poly.pdbx_strand_id
1 'polypeptide(L)'
;MLRDAKEQISGFSIEKNGLAPKIEVAFEGDGDVVGFPAYVHFVVLEVLKNCVVALSRRYGVFYLDSCPPIRILLSVGEQNTVIRISDEAGGMSYKKVKEISNYFVSSTETEITYGYSGNFGAPLAGFGLGIPVSRLYMKMLFNGDLEICSMQGFGTDVYLTIDNFGHGLL
;
A
#
# COMPACT_ATOMS: atom_id res chain seq x y z
N MET A 1 -1.38 -4.97 13.63
CA MET A 1 -1.37 -4.95 12.15
C MET A 1 -0.95 -3.61 11.56
N LEU A 2 -1.77 -2.55 11.54
CA LEU A 2 -1.35 -1.28 10.88
C LEU A 2 -0.13 -0.61 11.53
N ARG A 3 0.01 -0.76 12.85
CA ARG A 3 1.22 -0.34 13.58
C ARG A 3 2.44 -1.15 13.16
N ASP A 4 2.31 -2.47 13.12
CA ASP A 4 3.36 -3.38 12.65
C ASP A 4 3.76 -3.10 11.20
N ALA A 5 2.78 -2.85 10.32
CA ALA A 5 3.01 -2.49 8.92
C ALA A 5 3.80 -1.18 8.80
N LYS A 6 3.48 -0.18 9.64
CA LYS A 6 4.21 1.09 9.75
C LYS A 6 5.66 0.87 10.18
N GLU A 7 5.90 0.03 11.19
CA GLU A 7 7.26 -0.27 11.66
C GLU A 7 8.07 -1.01 10.58
N GLN A 8 7.47 -2.02 9.95
CA GLN A 8 8.09 -2.79 8.90
C GLN A 8 8.46 -1.91 7.71
N ILE A 9 7.56 -1.07 7.20
CA ILE A 9 7.87 -0.23 6.03
C ILE A 9 8.90 0.84 6.36
N SER A 10 8.88 1.37 7.59
CA SER A 10 9.91 2.31 8.05
C SER A 10 11.28 1.63 8.05
N GLY A 11 11.37 0.41 8.57
CA GLY A 11 12.58 -0.42 8.52
C GLY A 11 13.05 -0.69 7.08
N PHE A 12 12.13 -1.08 6.19
CA PHE A 12 12.43 -1.26 4.76
C PHE A 12 12.98 0.01 4.11
N SER A 13 12.35 1.16 4.37
CA SER A 13 12.80 2.44 3.79
C SER A 13 14.17 2.85 4.32
N ILE A 14 14.44 2.68 5.62
CA ILE A 14 15.75 2.98 6.20
C ILE A 14 16.81 2.05 5.62
N GLU A 15 16.54 0.75 5.49
CA GLU A 15 17.49 -0.21 4.90
C GLU A 15 17.86 0.16 3.45
N LYS A 16 16.88 0.59 2.64
CA LYS A 16 17.09 0.87 1.21
C LYS A 16 17.55 2.30 0.93
N ASN A 17 17.06 3.27 1.68
CA ASN A 17 17.18 4.70 1.37
C ASN A 17 17.87 5.51 2.48
N GLY A 18 18.17 4.91 3.64
CA GLY A 18 18.74 5.58 4.81
C GLY A 18 17.73 6.38 5.65
N LEU A 19 16.62 6.83 5.04
CA LEU A 19 15.54 7.59 5.68
C LEU A 19 14.17 6.93 5.42
N ALA A 20 13.18 7.26 6.25
CA ALA A 20 11.80 6.81 6.10
C ALA A 20 10.82 7.99 6.13
N PRO A 21 9.76 7.96 5.31
CA PRO A 21 8.69 8.94 5.41
C PRO A 21 7.88 8.78 6.68
N LYS A 22 7.31 9.90 7.14
CA LYS A 22 6.34 9.89 8.24
C LYS A 22 5.09 9.14 7.81
N ILE A 23 4.56 8.31 8.72
CA ILE A 23 3.33 7.56 8.50
C ILE A 23 2.33 7.90 9.59
N GLU A 24 1.20 8.42 9.18
CA GLU A 24 0.07 8.81 10.03
C GLU A 24 -1.03 7.77 9.88
N VAL A 25 -1.55 7.29 11.00
CA VAL A 25 -2.64 6.31 11.04
C VAL A 25 -3.80 6.93 11.78
N ALA A 26 -4.95 7.03 11.11
CA ALA A 26 -6.21 7.47 11.66
C ALA A 26 -7.23 6.32 11.63
N PHE A 27 -8.14 6.33 12.60
CA PHE A 27 -9.19 5.33 12.78
C PHE A 27 -10.53 6.03 12.95
N GLU A 28 -11.53 5.59 12.20
CA GLU A 28 -12.90 6.10 12.23
C GLU A 28 -13.88 4.91 12.26
N GLY A 29 -14.79 4.88 13.23
CA GLY A 29 -15.80 3.81 13.36
C GLY A 29 -16.03 3.37 14.81
N ASP A 30 -17.18 2.73 15.04
CA ASP A 30 -17.68 2.35 16.37
C ASP A 30 -17.47 0.85 16.71
N GLY A 31 -16.58 0.17 15.96
CA GLY A 31 -16.35 -1.28 16.09
C GLY A 31 -14.90 -1.62 16.41
N ASP A 32 -14.70 -2.69 17.20
CA ASP A 32 -13.39 -3.30 17.39
C ASP A 32 -13.05 -4.20 16.21
N VAL A 33 -11.96 -3.91 15.50
CA VAL A 33 -11.46 -4.83 14.46
C VAL A 33 -10.75 -6.00 15.12
N VAL A 34 -11.30 -7.21 15.04
CA VAL A 34 -10.69 -8.46 15.55
C VAL A 34 -9.55 -8.90 14.63
N GLY A 35 -8.49 -8.09 14.58
CA GLY A 35 -7.31 -8.33 13.75
C GLY A 35 -7.61 -8.36 12.25
N PHE A 36 -6.57 -8.28 11.44
CA PHE A 36 -6.70 -8.49 10.00
C PHE A 36 -5.98 -9.78 9.61
N PRO A 37 -6.52 -10.59 8.69
CA PRO A 37 -5.81 -11.76 8.20
C PRO A 37 -4.49 -11.38 7.51
N ALA A 38 -3.53 -12.32 7.49
CA ALA A 38 -2.18 -12.08 6.98
C ALA A 38 -2.13 -11.52 5.55
N TYR A 39 -3.12 -11.87 4.70
CA TYR A 39 -3.21 -11.36 3.33
C TYR A 39 -3.50 -9.86 3.24
N VAL A 40 -4.31 -9.30 4.15
CA VAL A 40 -4.55 -7.85 4.18
C VAL A 40 -3.27 -7.12 4.56
N HIS A 41 -2.53 -7.66 5.54
CA HIS A 41 -1.23 -7.12 5.92
C HIS A 41 -0.25 -7.14 4.75
N PHE A 42 -0.17 -8.24 4.00
CA PHE A 42 0.63 -8.33 2.77
C PHE A 42 0.26 -7.23 1.76
N VAL A 43 -1.04 -7.05 1.47
CA VAL A 43 -1.50 -6.03 0.52
C VAL A 43 -1.15 -4.62 0.98
N VAL A 44 -1.33 -4.32 2.28
CA VAL A 44 -0.95 -3.03 2.85
C VAL A 44 0.55 -2.77 2.66
N LEU A 45 1.42 -3.76 2.92
CA LEU A 45 2.86 -3.61 2.71
C LEU A 45 3.23 -3.39 1.23
N GLU A 46 2.58 -4.09 0.30
CA GLU A 46 2.80 -3.89 -1.14
C GLU A 46 2.45 -2.46 -1.57
N VAL A 47 1.32 -1.93 -1.09
CA VAL A 47 0.91 -0.55 -1.39
C VAL A 47 1.88 0.45 -0.75
N LEU A 48 2.24 0.27 0.52
CA LEU A 48 3.16 1.17 1.22
C LEU A 48 4.55 1.21 0.58
N LYS A 49 5.07 0.08 0.08
CA LYS A 49 6.33 0.04 -0.68
C LYS A 49 6.23 0.91 -1.94
N ASN A 50 5.12 0.84 -2.66
CA ASN A 50 4.91 1.68 -3.84
C ASN A 50 4.87 3.18 -3.48
N CYS A 51 4.22 3.55 -2.38
CA CYS A 51 4.21 4.93 -1.86
C CYS A 51 5.63 5.41 -1.55
N VAL A 52 6.43 4.62 -0.82
CA VAL A 52 7.83 4.98 -0.50
C VAL A 52 8.66 5.17 -1.76
N VAL A 53 8.57 4.25 -2.73
CA VAL A 53 9.30 4.36 -4.00
C VAL A 53 8.89 5.62 -4.77
N ALA A 54 7.60 5.95 -4.80
CA ALA A 54 7.09 7.14 -5.47
C ALA A 54 7.56 8.43 -4.77
N LEU A 55 7.51 8.48 -3.43
CA LEU A 55 8.00 9.61 -2.63
C LEU A 55 9.50 9.83 -2.83
N SER A 56 10.30 8.76 -2.81
CA SER A 56 11.75 8.83 -3.07
C SER A 56 12.07 9.42 -4.44
N ARG A 57 11.24 9.16 -5.45
CA ARG A 57 11.41 9.71 -6.80
C ARG A 57 11.02 11.17 -6.90
N ARG A 58 9.96 11.59 -6.19
CA ARG A 58 9.45 12.96 -6.23
C ARG A 58 10.30 13.92 -5.40
N TYR A 59 10.59 13.54 -4.15
CA TYR A 59 11.24 14.42 -3.18
C TYR A 59 12.74 14.15 -3.03
N GLY A 60 13.20 12.96 -3.44
CA GLY A 60 14.58 12.52 -3.23
C GLY A 60 14.75 11.79 -1.89
N VAL A 61 15.64 10.80 -1.87
CA VAL A 61 15.88 9.92 -0.70
C VAL A 61 16.32 10.68 0.55
N PHE A 62 17.05 11.79 0.40
CA PHE A 62 17.54 12.62 1.51
C PHE A 62 16.48 13.50 2.18
N TYR A 63 15.26 13.57 1.61
CA TYR A 63 14.17 14.39 2.12
C TYR A 63 12.94 13.57 2.51
N LEU A 64 13.08 12.23 2.60
CA LEU A 64 11.95 11.35 2.94
C LEU A 64 11.35 11.66 4.30
N ASP A 65 12.16 12.01 5.30
CA ASP A 65 11.68 12.36 6.65
C ASP A 65 10.91 13.70 6.72
N SER A 66 11.08 14.53 5.69
CA SER A 66 10.57 15.89 5.56
C SER A 66 9.48 16.02 4.50
N CYS A 67 9.22 14.96 3.71
CA CYS A 67 8.15 14.94 2.73
C CYS A 67 6.77 14.84 3.41
N PRO A 68 5.67 15.10 2.68
CA PRO A 68 4.33 14.86 3.21
C PRO A 68 4.17 13.40 3.69
N PRO A 69 3.44 13.17 4.79
CA PRO A 69 3.30 11.85 5.37
C PRO A 69 2.44 10.95 4.49
N ILE A 70 2.73 9.65 4.50
CA ILE A 70 1.80 8.63 4.00
C ILE A 70 0.68 8.51 5.04
N ARG A 71 -0.58 8.70 4.62
CA ARG A 71 -1.73 8.65 5.51
C ARG A 71 -2.50 7.36 5.31
N ILE A 72 -2.71 6.64 6.41
CA ILE A 72 -3.53 5.44 6.45
C ILE A 72 -4.78 5.77 7.25
N LEU A 73 -5.94 5.66 6.63
CA LEU A 73 -7.25 5.81 7.28
C LEU A 73 -7.93 4.45 7.29
N LEU A 74 -8.25 3.96 8.48
CA LEU A 74 -9.07 2.78 8.68
C LEU A 74 -10.49 3.22 9.05
N SER A 75 -11.45 2.89 8.20
CA SER A 75 -12.88 3.10 8.45
C SER A 75 -13.56 1.76 8.68
N VAL A 76 -14.23 1.60 9.82
CA VAL A 76 -15.00 0.38 10.14
C VAL A 76 -16.48 0.71 10.12
N GLY A 77 -17.20 0.20 9.12
CA GLY A 77 -18.65 0.26 9.05
C GLY A 77 -19.28 -1.07 9.49
N GLU A 78 -20.62 -1.12 9.53
CA GLU A 78 -21.34 -2.36 9.87
C GLU A 78 -21.10 -3.46 8.83
N GLN A 79 -21.19 -3.12 7.53
CA GLN A 79 -21.09 -4.09 6.44
C GLN A 79 -19.67 -4.24 5.91
N ASN A 80 -18.90 -3.15 5.85
CA ASN A 80 -17.60 -3.13 5.20
C ASN A 80 -16.58 -2.37 6.05
N THR A 81 -15.34 -2.86 6.00
CA THR A 81 -14.16 -2.17 6.50
C THR A 81 -13.34 -1.66 5.32
N VAL A 82 -12.93 -0.40 5.36
CA VAL A 82 -12.16 0.24 4.29
C VAL A 82 -10.84 0.77 4.84
N ILE A 83 -9.73 0.39 4.21
CA ILE A 83 -8.41 0.97 4.46
C ILE A 83 -8.07 1.87 3.27
N ARG A 84 -7.93 3.17 3.51
CA ARG A 84 -7.42 4.14 2.54
C ARG A 84 -5.96 4.43 2.85
N ILE A 85 -5.08 4.22 1.87
CA ILE A 85 -3.67 4.62 1.92
C ILE A 85 -3.46 5.75 0.91
N SER A 86 -2.97 6.90 1.39
CA SER A 86 -2.82 8.12 0.59
C SER A 86 -1.38 8.61 0.63
N ASP A 87 -0.82 8.92 -0.54
CA ASP A 87 0.46 9.60 -0.69
C ASP A 87 0.32 10.91 -1.48
N GLU A 88 1.31 11.79 -1.30
CA GLU A 88 1.48 13.01 -2.10
C GLU A 88 2.72 12.88 -3.00
N ALA A 89 2.86 11.73 -3.66
CA ALA A 89 4.04 11.36 -4.45
C ALA A 89 3.97 11.79 -5.94
N GLY A 90 3.06 12.68 -6.30
CA GLY A 90 2.92 13.23 -7.65
C GLY A 90 1.99 12.45 -8.58
N GLY A 91 1.43 11.34 -8.12
CA GLY A 91 0.38 10.60 -8.84
C GLY A 91 0.81 9.97 -10.18
N MET A 92 -0.17 9.44 -10.88
CA MET A 92 -0.05 8.72 -12.14
C MET A 92 -0.99 9.31 -13.20
N SER A 93 -0.61 9.19 -14.46
CA SER A 93 -1.51 9.54 -15.56
C SER A 93 -2.69 8.57 -15.63
N TYR A 94 -3.82 9.04 -16.16
CA TYR A 94 -5.02 8.22 -16.33
C TYR A 94 -4.77 6.91 -17.10
N LYS A 95 -3.91 6.96 -18.14
CA LYS A 95 -3.48 5.77 -18.89
C LYS A 95 -2.77 4.77 -17.98
N LYS A 96 -1.81 5.23 -17.17
CA LYS A 96 -1.03 4.38 -16.27
C LYS A 96 -1.91 3.75 -15.17
N VAL A 97 -2.89 4.48 -14.64
CA VAL A 97 -3.86 3.93 -13.67
C VAL A 97 -4.64 2.75 -14.24
N LYS A 98 -5.01 2.77 -15.53
CA LYS A 98 -5.67 1.62 -16.18
C LYS A 98 -4.73 0.44 -16.38
N GLU A 99 -3.46 0.71 -16.65
CA GLU A 99 -2.47 -0.32 -16.96
C GLU A 99 -1.88 -0.98 -15.71
N ILE A 100 -1.81 -0.29 -14.57
CA ILE A 100 -1.16 -0.80 -13.34
C ILE A 100 -1.84 -2.04 -12.73
N SER A 101 -3.09 -2.30 -13.11
CA SER A 101 -3.82 -3.53 -12.73
C SER A 101 -3.47 -4.73 -13.63
N ASN A 102 -2.76 -4.52 -14.75
CA ASN A 102 -2.31 -5.61 -15.60
C ASN A 102 -1.04 -6.24 -15.02
N TYR A 103 -0.94 -7.56 -15.13
CA TYR A 103 0.27 -8.29 -14.77
C TYR A 103 1.46 -7.81 -15.59
N PHE A 104 2.63 -7.77 -14.95
CA PHE A 104 3.91 -7.39 -15.56
C PHE A 104 4.05 -5.92 -15.98
N VAL A 105 3.11 -5.07 -15.60
CA VAL A 105 3.23 -3.62 -15.74
C VAL A 105 3.89 -3.06 -14.49
N SER A 106 5.12 -2.54 -14.63
CA SER A 106 5.83 -1.88 -13.53
C SER A 106 5.73 -0.36 -13.60
N SER A 107 5.63 0.29 -12.45
CA SER A 107 5.70 1.75 -12.34
C SER A 107 7.13 2.29 -12.51
N THR A 108 8.10 1.39 -12.60
CA THR A 108 9.54 1.63 -12.59
C THR A 108 10.23 0.86 -13.73
N GLU A 109 11.11 1.51 -14.48
CA GLU A 109 12.19 0.82 -15.17
C GLU A 109 13.24 0.52 -14.09
N THR A 110 13.19 -0.65 -13.45
CA THR A 110 14.25 -1.06 -12.51
C THR A 110 14.90 -2.33 -13.01
N GLU A 111 16.23 -2.39 -12.85
CA GLU A 111 16.97 -3.64 -12.86
C GLU A 111 16.33 -4.61 -11.86
N ILE A 112 16.07 -5.84 -12.32
CA ILE A 112 15.47 -6.92 -11.53
C ILE A 112 16.34 -7.15 -10.30
N THR A 113 15.92 -6.63 -9.15
CA THR A 113 16.62 -6.87 -7.90
C THR A 113 16.02 -8.11 -7.26
N TYR A 114 16.71 -9.25 -7.40
CA TYR A 114 16.46 -10.48 -6.64
C TYR A 114 16.86 -10.31 -5.16
N GLY A 115 16.45 -9.20 -4.55
CA GLY A 115 16.74 -8.86 -3.16
C GLY A 115 15.65 -9.44 -2.27
N TYR A 116 15.95 -10.57 -1.65
CA TYR A 116 15.16 -11.13 -0.55
C TYR A 116 15.20 -10.14 0.63
N SER A 117 14.23 -9.23 0.75
CA SER A 117 14.04 -8.51 2.02
C SER A 117 13.43 -9.51 3.00
N GLY A 118 14.26 -10.03 3.90
CA GLY A 118 14.01 -11.24 4.71
C GLY A 118 12.68 -11.35 5.47
N ASN A 119 11.92 -10.26 5.61
CA ASN A 119 10.60 -10.22 6.27
C ASN A 119 9.42 -9.80 5.37
N PHE A 120 9.64 -9.53 4.07
CA PHE A 120 8.69 -8.84 3.18
C PHE A 120 8.27 -9.69 1.97
N GLY A 121 8.33 -11.02 2.12
CA GLY A 121 8.24 -12.03 1.07
C GLY A 121 7.46 -11.65 -0.19
N ALA A 122 8.17 -11.43 -1.29
CA ALA A 122 8.27 -12.38 -2.41
C ALA A 122 9.44 -11.91 -3.32
N PRO A 123 10.17 -12.83 -4.01
CA PRO A 123 11.26 -12.51 -4.95
C PRO A 123 10.85 -11.72 -6.20
N LEU A 124 9.64 -11.14 -6.21
CA LEU A 124 8.95 -10.60 -7.36
C LEU A 124 8.79 -9.06 -7.31
N ALA A 125 9.40 -8.41 -6.32
CA ALA A 125 9.47 -6.95 -6.28
C ALA A 125 10.13 -6.43 -7.57
N GLY A 126 9.45 -5.53 -8.28
CA GLY A 126 9.89 -5.02 -9.58
C GLY A 126 9.34 -5.76 -10.81
N PHE A 127 8.68 -6.92 -10.65
CA PHE A 127 8.04 -7.63 -11.77
C PHE A 127 6.65 -7.09 -12.16
N GLY A 128 6.14 -6.04 -11.50
CA GLY A 128 4.79 -5.52 -11.79
C GLY A 128 3.67 -6.47 -11.38
N LEU A 129 3.88 -7.29 -10.35
CA LEU A 129 2.89 -8.27 -9.86
C LEU A 129 2.18 -7.84 -8.56
N GLY A 130 2.74 -6.90 -7.80
CA GLY A 130 2.25 -6.53 -6.47
C GLY A 130 0.78 -6.08 -6.46
N ILE A 131 0.43 -5.08 -7.28
CA ILE A 131 -0.95 -4.57 -7.37
C ILE A 131 -1.93 -5.60 -7.96
N PRO A 132 -1.65 -6.27 -9.10
CA PRO A 132 -2.54 -7.30 -9.63
C PRO A 132 -2.80 -8.46 -8.66
N VAL A 133 -1.76 -8.96 -7.98
CA VAL A 133 -1.90 -10.04 -6.98
C VAL A 133 -2.64 -9.56 -5.75
N SER A 134 -2.36 -8.34 -5.28
CA SER A 134 -3.06 -7.74 -4.15
C SER A 134 -4.57 -7.64 -4.43
N ARG A 135 -4.94 -7.17 -5.61
CA ARG A 135 -6.35 -7.07 -6.04
C ARG A 135 -7.02 -8.45 -6.11
N LEU A 136 -6.31 -9.47 -6.60
CA LEU A 136 -6.81 -10.85 -6.61
C LEU A 136 -7.11 -11.35 -5.20
N TYR A 137 -6.22 -11.10 -4.23
CA TYR A 137 -6.45 -11.49 -2.84
C TYR A 137 -7.65 -10.78 -2.22
N MET A 138 -7.82 -9.47 -2.46
CA MET A 138 -8.99 -8.73 -1.96
C MET A 138 -10.30 -9.32 -2.52
N LYS A 139 -10.35 -9.59 -3.82
CA LYS A 139 -11.54 -10.14 -4.47
C LYS A 139 -11.87 -11.56 -4.01
N MET A 140 -10.88 -12.45 -3.96
CA MET A 140 -11.12 -13.89 -3.75
C MET A 140 -11.32 -14.26 -2.29
N LEU A 141 -10.66 -13.54 -1.37
CA LEU A 141 -10.64 -13.92 0.05
C LEU A 141 -11.55 -13.08 0.92
N PHE A 142 -11.88 -11.85 0.50
CA PHE A 142 -12.58 -10.86 1.34
C PHE A 142 -13.84 -10.28 0.70
N ASN A 143 -14.26 -10.84 -0.44
CA ASN A 143 -15.37 -10.30 -1.25
C ASN A 143 -15.24 -8.78 -1.50
N GLY A 144 -13.99 -8.31 -1.56
CA GLY A 144 -13.64 -6.90 -1.56
C GLY A 144 -13.06 -6.43 -2.90
N ASP A 145 -12.44 -5.26 -2.90
CA ASP A 145 -11.63 -4.80 -4.04
C ASP A 145 -10.47 -3.91 -3.59
N LEU A 146 -9.50 -3.76 -4.49
CA LEU A 146 -8.45 -2.76 -4.43
C LEU A 146 -8.71 -1.76 -5.56
N GLU A 147 -8.96 -0.52 -5.19
CA GLU A 147 -9.18 0.59 -6.13
C GLU A 147 -8.09 1.64 -5.99
N ILE A 148 -7.67 2.22 -7.13
CA ILE A 148 -6.61 3.23 -7.18
C ILE A 148 -7.19 4.49 -7.80
N CYS A 149 -7.17 5.57 -7.03
CA CYS A 149 -7.52 6.92 -7.48
C CYS A 149 -6.25 7.77 -7.48
N SER A 150 -5.73 8.10 -8.65
CA SER A 150 -4.50 8.88 -8.76
C SER A 150 -4.75 10.22 -9.42
N MET A 151 -4.17 11.27 -8.82
CA MET A 151 -4.23 12.65 -9.28
C MET A 151 -2.85 13.06 -9.79
N GLN A 152 -2.67 13.05 -11.12
CA GLN A 152 -1.40 13.41 -11.73
C GLN A 152 -0.95 14.82 -11.31
N GLY A 153 0.27 14.93 -10.80
CA GLY A 153 0.86 16.14 -10.24
C GLY A 153 0.78 16.23 -8.72
N PHE A 154 -0.14 15.50 -8.09
CA PHE A 154 -0.41 15.57 -6.65
C PHE A 154 -0.06 14.27 -5.91
N GLY A 155 -0.82 13.20 -6.10
CA GLY A 155 -0.75 12.03 -5.22
C GLY A 155 -1.62 10.87 -5.67
N THR A 156 -1.61 9.79 -4.89
CA THR A 156 -2.43 8.59 -5.13
C THR A 156 -3.11 8.13 -3.86
N ASP A 157 -4.39 7.83 -3.98
CA ASP A 157 -5.18 7.13 -2.97
C ASP A 157 -5.44 5.70 -3.42
N VAL A 158 -5.20 4.75 -2.53
CA VAL A 158 -5.54 3.34 -2.70
C VAL A 158 -6.57 2.96 -1.66
N TYR A 159 -7.69 2.41 -2.11
CA TYR A 159 -8.78 1.95 -1.27
C TYR A 159 -8.79 0.43 -1.26
N LEU A 160 -8.70 -0.16 -0.07
CA LEU A 160 -8.88 -1.58 0.17
C LEU A 160 -10.22 -1.76 0.86
N THR A 161 -11.18 -2.36 0.17
CA THR A 161 -12.49 -2.68 0.75
C THR A 161 -12.51 -4.14 1.16
N ILE A 162 -12.99 -4.41 2.37
CA ILE A 162 -13.12 -5.73 2.97
C ILE A 162 -14.57 -5.88 3.42
N ASP A 163 -15.21 -6.96 2.99
CA ASP A 163 -16.52 -7.34 3.50
C ASP A 163 -16.37 -7.89 4.93
N ASN A 164 -17.17 -7.39 5.87
CA ASN A 164 -17.12 -7.86 7.25
C ASN A 164 -17.79 -9.24 7.40
N PHE A 165 -18.68 -9.62 6.46
CA PHE A 165 -19.39 -10.88 6.51
C PHE A 165 -18.44 -12.06 6.27
N GLY A 166 -18.30 -12.95 7.27
CA GLY A 166 -17.54 -14.20 7.18
C GLY A 166 -16.11 -14.18 7.75
N HIS A 167 -15.61 -13.01 8.19
CA HIS A 167 -14.24 -12.88 8.73
C HIS A 167 -14.17 -12.54 10.22
N GLY A 168 -15.30 -12.48 10.92
CA GLY A 168 -15.33 -12.18 12.36
C GLY A 168 -14.74 -10.81 12.70
N LEU A 169 -14.83 -9.84 11.78
CA LEU A 169 -14.37 -8.46 11.97
C LEU A 169 -15.37 -7.60 12.75
N LEU A 170 -16.35 -8.25 13.40
CA LEU A 170 -17.31 -7.72 14.37
C LEU A 170 -17.30 -8.63 15.62
#